data_AF-A0A432KBG2-F1
#
_entry.id   AF-A0A432KBG2-F1
#
_cell.length_a   1.000
_cell.length_b   1.000
_cell.length_c   1.000
_cell.angle_alpha   90.00
_cell.angle_beta   90.00
_cell.angle_gamma   90.00
#
_symmetry.space_group_name_H-M   'P 1'
#
loop_
_entity.id
_entity.type
_entity.pdbx_description
1 polymer ?
#
loop_
_entity_poly.entity_id
_entity_poly.type
_entity_poly.pdbx_seq_one_letter_code
_entity_poly.pdbx_strand_id
1 'polypeptide(L)'
;MKNLKTVFALLITSFFLFAFSSVNNTEESRIPWKDGLLGRSIMIHIKGTSSGANSYTFQGHYRNNQKIGKWRLWGRNNKLIAERLYQNDFEYEDVINHTKVVLNRDENGLYEFPKIEEKDVAVSQRIWKVISSEQIKKNKALAAAIKQIDLAEFKAYRSDELRDTINIHKSKQHIQSLKIMGDWFYDKHRKIATFYILAICPIYGAQSKEAWYYYPDIRKKMASIKVKDKYAMIHNLDELFFLGSYPYIIYKIERLDDKAFEKENYEKVTIETIKYQLTTEALYWQ
;
A
#
# COMPACT_ATOMS: atom_id res chain seq x y z
N MET A 1 2.27 -40.18 21.75
CA MET A 1 2.10 -38.98 20.91
C MET A 1 3.24 -38.01 21.21
N LYS A 2 4.36 -38.14 20.50
CA LYS A 2 5.57 -37.32 20.68
C LYS A 2 5.97 -36.77 19.32
N ASN A 3 6.34 -35.49 19.31
CA ASN A 3 7.07 -34.77 18.25
C ASN A 3 6.32 -34.48 16.94
N LEU A 4 5.47 -33.45 16.97
CA LEU A 4 4.96 -32.76 15.77
C LEU A 4 5.15 -31.23 15.89
N LYS A 5 6.30 -30.76 16.40
CA LYS A 5 6.58 -29.33 16.59
C LYS A 5 7.80 -28.80 15.82
N THR A 6 8.42 -29.60 14.95
CA THR A 6 9.71 -29.21 14.32
C THR A 6 9.69 -29.19 12.78
N VAL A 7 8.52 -29.33 12.15
CA VAL A 7 8.44 -29.40 10.66
C VAL A 7 7.90 -28.11 10.03
N PHE A 8 7.35 -27.16 10.80
CA PHE A 8 6.72 -25.96 10.22
C PHE A 8 7.65 -24.75 10.01
N ALA A 9 8.94 -24.86 10.36
CA ALA A 9 9.90 -23.76 10.25
C ALA A 9 10.79 -23.79 8.99
N LEU A 10 10.57 -24.74 8.07
CA LEU A 10 11.52 -25.06 6.99
C LEU A 10 10.98 -24.86 5.56
N LEU A 11 9.86 -24.14 5.39
CA LEU A 11 9.23 -23.94 4.06
C LEU A 11 9.07 -22.47 3.61
N ILE A 12 9.58 -21.49 4.36
CA ILE A 12 9.52 -20.06 3.97
C ILE A 12 10.89 -19.50 3.55
N THR A 13 11.98 -20.26 3.73
CA THR A 13 13.35 -19.79 3.44
C THR A 13 13.81 -19.97 1.98
N SER A 14 13.09 -20.73 1.15
CA SER A 14 13.60 -21.10 -0.20
C SER A 14 13.11 -20.24 -1.37
N PHE A 15 12.37 -19.16 -1.14
CA PHE A 15 11.97 -18.21 -2.20
C PHE A 15 12.53 -16.78 -2.06
N PHE A 16 13.27 -16.47 -0.99
CA PHE A 16 13.93 -15.17 -0.85
C PHE A 16 15.27 -15.05 -1.58
N LEU A 17 15.77 -16.14 -2.18
CA LEU A 17 16.99 -16.14 -3.01
C LEU A 17 16.69 -15.91 -4.50
N PHE A 18 15.42 -15.83 -4.92
CA PHE A 18 15.08 -15.45 -6.29
C PHE A 18 15.22 -13.94 -6.47
N ALA A 19 16.39 -13.56 -6.98
CA ALA A 19 16.68 -12.29 -7.60
C ALA A 19 16.48 -11.05 -6.71
N PHE A 20 17.48 -10.78 -5.85
CA PHE A 20 18.05 -9.42 -5.90
C PHE A 20 18.62 -9.23 -7.32
N SER A 21 17.74 -9.02 -8.31
CA SER A 21 18.15 -8.31 -9.51
C SER A 21 18.75 -7.03 -8.97
N SER A 22 20.05 -6.84 -9.17
CA SER A 22 20.65 -5.53 -8.97
C SER A 22 19.86 -4.59 -9.86
N VAL A 23 18.93 -3.86 -9.25
CA VAL A 23 18.30 -2.71 -9.89
C VAL A 23 19.45 -1.73 -9.98
N ASN A 24 20.24 -1.86 -11.04
CA ASN A 24 21.30 -0.92 -11.35
C ASN A 24 20.59 0.42 -11.48
N ASN A 25 20.75 1.26 -10.45
CA ASN A 25 20.24 2.62 -10.38
C ASN A 25 20.92 3.42 -11.49
N THR A 26 20.49 3.25 -12.74
CA THR A 26 20.69 4.30 -13.73
C THR A 26 19.86 5.49 -13.26
N GLU A 27 20.41 6.69 -13.41
CA GLU A 27 19.78 7.96 -12.99
C GLU A 27 18.35 8.17 -13.54
N GLU A 28 17.93 7.36 -14.51
CA GLU A 28 16.63 7.38 -15.18
C GLU A 28 15.48 6.76 -14.36
N SER A 29 15.75 5.99 -13.29
CA SER A 29 14.71 5.37 -12.44
C SER A 29 14.30 6.22 -11.23
N ARG A 30 14.13 7.55 -11.42
CA ARG A 30 13.65 8.43 -10.36
C ARG A 30 12.16 8.16 -10.11
N ILE A 31 11.86 7.48 -9.00
CA ILE A 31 10.49 7.40 -8.50
C ILE A 31 10.05 8.82 -8.14
N PRO A 32 9.00 9.38 -8.78
CA PRO A 32 8.61 10.77 -8.61
C PRO A 32 7.76 10.90 -7.35
N TRP A 33 8.41 10.66 -6.22
CA TRP A 33 7.83 10.75 -4.88
C TRP A 33 8.12 12.13 -4.31
N LYS A 34 7.06 12.87 -3.97
CA LYS A 34 7.18 14.21 -3.40
C LYS A 34 6.17 14.36 -2.28
N ASP A 35 6.63 14.81 -1.11
CA ASP A 35 5.79 15.07 0.07
C ASP A 35 4.90 13.87 0.48
N GLY A 36 5.36 12.63 0.26
CA GLY A 36 4.57 11.42 0.56
C GLY A 36 3.68 10.91 -0.56
N LEU A 37 3.67 11.56 -1.72
CA LEU A 37 2.81 11.22 -2.85
C LEU A 37 3.62 10.91 -4.11
N LEU A 38 3.28 9.81 -4.76
CA LEU A 38 3.67 9.52 -6.14
C LEU A 38 2.81 10.35 -7.08
N GLY A 39 3.46 11.07 -7.99
CA GLY A 39 2.80 11.72 -9.11
C GLY A 39 3.75 11.80 -10.29
N ARG A 40 3.24 11.78 -11.52
CA ARG A 40 3.97 11.79 -12.80
C ARG A 40 4.31 10.39 -13.33
N SER A 41 4.99 10.37 -14.47
CA SER A 41 5.42 9.18 -15.19
C SER A 41 6.46 8.41 -14.39
N ILE A 42 6.33 7.09 -14.39
CA ILE A 42 7.32 6.14 -13.88
C ILE A 42 7.73 5.23 -15.01
N MET A 43 9.04 4.95 -15.10
CA MET A 43 9.61 3.92 -15.95
C MET A 43 10.57 3.08 -15.13
N ILE A 44 10.42 1.77 -15.18
CA ILE A 44 11.28 0.81 -14.49
C ILE A 44 11.83 -0.17 -15.52
N HIS A 45 13.16 -0.30 -15.54
CA HIS A 45 13.86 -1.28 -16.34
C HIS A 45 14.26 -2.46 -15.46
N ILE A 46 13.81 -3.65 -15.85
CA ILE A 46 14.06 -4.90 -15.15
C ILE A 46 15.04 -5.70 -16.00
N LYS A 47 16.28 -5.82 -15.52
CA LYS A 47 17.32 -6.59 -16.19
C LYS A 47 17.32 -8.02 -15.66
N GLY A 48 17.29 -8.98 -16.57
CA GLY A 48 17.53 -10.38 -16.25
C GLY A 48 18.95 -10.60 -15.71
N THR A 49 19.12 -11.51 -14.76
CA THR A 49 20.39 -11.75 -14.04
C THR A 49 21.32 -12.75 -14.73
N SER A 50 20.86 -13.45 -15.76
CA SER A 50 21.65 -14.43 -16.51
C SER A 50 21.75 -14.10 -18.00
N SER A 51 22.81 -14.59 -18.66
CA SER A 51 23.03 -14.47 -20.11
C SER A 51 21.93 -15.22 -20.89
N GLY A 52 20.79 -14.56 -21.08
CA GLY A 52 19.59 -15.15 -21.68
C GLY A 52 18.28 -14.76 -20.98
N ALA A 53 18.36 -14.17 -19.78
CA ALA A 53 17.18 -13.69 -19.07
C ALA A 53 16.56 -12.48 -19.79
N ASN A 54 15.25 -12.49 -19.92
CA ASN A 54 14.49 -11.43 -20.56
C ASN A 54 14.64 -10.12 -19.78
N SER A 55 14.81 -9.02 -20.51
CA SER A 55 14.72 -7.67 -19.97
C SER A 55 13.30 -7.13 -20.20
N TYR A 56 12.77 -6.41 -19.22
CA TYR A 56 11.46 -5.79 -19.31
C TYR A 56 11.53 -4.29 -19.03
N THR A 57 10.65 -3.53 -19.65
CA THR A 57 10.38 -2.14 -19.30
C THR A 57 8.93 -2.05 -18.83
N PHE A 58 8.70 -1.47 -17.66
CA PHE A 58 7.37 -1.21 -17.12
C PHE A 58 7.17 0.29 -16.97
N GLN A 59 6.16 0.85 -17.61
CA GLN A 59 5.94 2.30 -17.63
C GLN A 59 4.47 2.63 -17.44
N GLY A 60 4.23 3.73 -16.73
CA GLY A 60 2.92 4.35 -16.66
C GLY A 60 2.95 5.66 -15.91
N HIS A 61 1.81 6.09 -15.40
CA HIS A 61 1.66 7.36 -14.69
C HIS A 61 0.97 7.15 -13.35
N TYR A 62 1.49 7.86 -12.35
CA TYR A 62 0.85 7.99 -11.05
C TYR A 62 0.22 9.38 -10.88
N ARG A 63 -0.85 9.42 -10.11
CA ARG A 63 -1.41 10.64 -9.53
C ARG A 63 -1.90 10.32 -8.13
N ASN A 64 -1.35 11.00 -7.11
CA ASN A 64 -1.70 10.82 -5.70
C ASN A 64 -1.64 9.35 -5.26
N ASN A 65 -0.53 8.66 -5.52
CA ASN A 65 -0.34 7.23 -5.23
C ASN A 65 -1.26 6.26 -6.00
N GLN A 66 -2.02 6.72 -7.00
CA GLN A 66 -2.86 5.86 -7.83
C GLN A 66 -2.32 5.74 -9.25
N LYS A 67 -2.30 4.52 -9.80
CA LYS A 67 -2.07 4.29 -11.23
C LYS A 67 -3.19 4.95 -12.03
N ILE A 68 -2.81 5.70 -13.05
CA ILE A 68 -3.75 6.33 -13.98
C ILE A 68 -3.28 6.16 -15.43
N GLY A 69 -4.24 6.16 -16.34
CA GLY A 69 -3.97 6.12 -17.78
C GLY A 69 -3.31 4.81 -18.20
N LYS A 70 -2.54 4.87 -19.29
CA LYS A 70 -1.93 3.68 -19.88
C LYS A 70 -0.71 3.24 -19.08
N TRP A 71 -0.72 1.96 -18.71
CA TRP A 71 0.40 1.23 -18.16
C TRP A 71 0.78 0.11 -19.11
N ARG A 72 2.07 -0.04 -19.37
CA ARG A 72 2.58 -0.94 -20.41
C ARG A 72 3.80 -1.70 -19.91
N LEU A 73 3.84 -2.97 -20.30
CA LEU A 73 4.98 -3.85 -20.13
C LEU A 73 5.53 -4.20 -21.51
N TRP A 74 6.78 -3.86 -21.76
CA TRP A 74 7.51 -4.30 -22.95
C TRP A 74 8.54 -5.35 -22.57
N GLY A 75 8.68 -6.36 -23.40
CA GLY A 75 9.75 -7.34 -23.33
C GLY A 75 10.95 -6.97 -24.19
N ARG A 76 11.76 -7.98 -24.50
CA ARG A 76 12.89 -7.87 -25.42
C ARG A 76 12.45 -7.36 -26.79
N ASN A 77 13.32 -6.58 -27.45
CA ASN A 77 13.09 -5.98 -28.77
C ASN A 77 11.86 -5.05 -28.83
N ASN A 78 11.50 -4.40 -27.72
CA ASN A 78 10.34 -3.50 -27.61
C ASN A 78 8.99 -4.16 -27.95
N LYS A 79 8.88 -5.49 -27.85
CA LYS A 79 7.60 -6.18 -28.01
C LYS A 79 6.69 -5.84 -26.84
N LEU A 80 5.51 -5.29 -27.11
CA LEU A 80 4.48 -5.08 -26.10
C LEU A 80 3.96 -6.44 -25.60
N ILE A 81 4.04 -6.67 -24.29
CA ILE A 81 3.56 -7.88 -23.62
C ILE A 81 2.17 -7.65 -23.03
N ALA A 82 1.98 -6.51 -22.37
CA ALA A 82 0.73 -6.17 -21.70
C ALA A 82 0.49 -4.65 -21.76
N GLU A 83 -0.78 -4.26 -21.92
CA GLU A 83 -1.24 -2.87 -21.80
C GLU A 83 -2.53 -2.84 -20.97
N ARG A 84 -2.57 -1.95 -19.99
CA ARG A 84 -3.77 -1.68 -19.18
C ARG A 84 -4.08 -0.20 -19.14
N LEU A 85 -5.36 0.16 -19.17
CA LEU A 85 -5.85 1.51 -18.99
C LEU A 85 -6.46 1.65 -17.59
N TYR A 86 -5.70 2.25 -16.67
CA TYR A 86 -6.08 2.43 -15.27
C TYR A 86 -6.91 3.70 -15.05
N GLN A 87 -7.97 3.58 -14.27
CA GLN A 87 -8.65 4.71 -13.63
C GLN A 87 -8.09 4.96 -12.22
N ASN A 88 -7.76 3.88 -11.51
CA ASN A 88 -7.11 3.84 -10.20
C ASN A 88 -6.54 2.43 -9.98
N ASP A 89 -5.88 2.15 -8.85
CA ASP A 89 -5.20 0.86 -8.63
C ASP A 89 -6.13 -0.38 -8.67
N PHE A 90 -7.44 -0.20 -8.52
CA PHE A 90 -8.45 -1.25 -8.48
C PHE A 90 -9.30 -1.35 -9.75
N GLU A 91 -9.33 -0.30 -10.58
CA GLU A 91 -10.19 -0.21 -11.75
C GLU A 91 -9.37 0.01 -13.02
N TYR A 92 -9.42 -0.95 -13.93
CA TYR A 92 -8.69 -0.88 -15.19
C TYR A 92 -9.32 -1.74 -16.29
N GLU A 93 -8.95 -1.44 -17.52
CA GLU A 93 -9.20 -2.27 -18.68
C GLU A 93 -7.90 -2.92 -19.14
N ASP A 94 -7.87 -4.24 -19.28
CA ASP A 94 -6.82 -4.97 -19.99
C ASP A 94 -7.07 -4.82 -21.48
N VAL A 95 -6.22 -4.03 -22.14
CA VAL A 95 -6.42 -3.61 -23.53
C VAL A 95 -6.18 -4.77 -24.49
N ILE A 96 -5.34 -5.75 -24.13
CA ILE A 96 -5.02 -6.90 -24.99
C ILE A 96 -6.09 -7.99 -24.85
N ASN A 97 -6.53 -8.24 -23.62
CA ASN A 97 -7.53 -9.30 -23.34
C ASN A 97 -8.98 -8.80 -23.40
N HIS A 98 -9.20 -7.49 -23.56
CA HIS A 98 -10.52 -6.83 -23.55
C HIS A 98 -11.34 -7.11 -22.29
N THR A 99 -10.69 -7.31 -21.15
CA THR A 99 -11.34 -7.53 -19.85
C THR A 99 -11.33 -6.27 -19.03
N LYS A 100 -12.44 -5.97 -18.34
CA LYS A 100 -12.55 -4.80 -17.46
C LYS A 100 -12.70 -5.23 -16.01
N VAL A 101 -11.92 -4.63 -15.13
CA VAL A 101 -12.05 -4.75 -13.67
C VAL A 101 -12.64 -3.45 -13.14
N VAL A 102 -13.73 -3.58 -12.37
CA VAL A 102 -14.46 -2.48 -11.75
C VAL A 102 -14.55 -2.71 -10.25
N LEU A 103 -14.62 -1.63 -9.49
CA LEU A 103 -14.70 -1.69 -8.04
C LEU A 103 -16.16 -1.61 -7.60
N ASN A 104 -16.60 -2.62 -6.87
CA ASN A 104 -17.96 -2.68 -6.34
C ASN A 104 -18.09 -1.88 -5.05
N ARG A 105 -19.32 -1.47 -4.76
CA ARG A 105 -19.70 -0.86 -3.47
C ARG A 105 -20.76 -1.70 -2.80
N ASP A 106 -20.68 -1.78 -1.48
CA ASP A 106 -21.65 -2.45 -0.64
C ASP A 106 -22.93 -1.60 -0.45
N GLU A 107 -23.89 -2.15 0.30
CA GLU A 107 -25.13 -1.45 0.67
C GLU A 107 -24.93 -0.16 1.49
N ASN A 108 -23.77 0.00 2.14
CA ASN A 108 -23.40 1.21 2.87
C ASN A 108 -22.66 2.22 1.97
N GLY A 109 -22.48 1.90 0.69
CA GLY A 109 -21.73 2.70 -0.27
C GLY A 109 -20.21 2.64 -0.09
N LEU A 110 -19.69 1.71 0.72
CA LEU A 110 -18.26 1.51 0.91
C LEU A 110 -17.69 0.66 -0.22
N TYR A 111 -16.45 0.94 -0.64
CA TYR A 111 -15.79 0.05 -1.58
C TYR A 111 -15.56 -1.33 -0.97
N GLU A 112 -15.95 -2.37 -1.70
CA GLU A 112 -15.74 -3.74 -1.27
C GLU A 112 -14.29 -4.14 -1.48
N PHE A 113 -13.68 -4.79 -0.49
CA PHE A 113 -12.41 -5.47 -0.71
C PHE A 113 -12.69 -6.75 -1.50
N PRO A 114 -12.05 -6.97 -2.66
CA PRO A 114 -12.22 -8.23 -3.37
C PRO A 114 -11.78 -9.40 -2.50
N LYS A 115 -12.56 -10.48 -2.55
CA LYS A 115 -12.25 -11.73 -1.86
C LYS A 115 -10.95 -12.30 -2.42
N ILE A 116 -10.00 -12.57 -1.53
CA ILE A 116 -8.68 -13.14 -1.87
C ILE A 116 -8.56 -14.47 -1.15
N GLU A 117 -8.16 -15.49 -1.90
CA GLU A 117 -7.78 -16.78 -1.33
C GLU A 117 -6.26 -16.83 -1.19
N GLU A 118 -5.76 -17.48 -0.14
CA GLU A 118 -4.32 -17.58 0.13
C GLU A 118 -3.55 -18.15 -1.07
N LYS A 119 -4.14 -19.13 -1.76
CA LYS A 119 -3.56 -19.73 -2.97
C LYS A 119 -3.36 -18.72 -4.12
N ASP A 120 -4.08 -17.60 -4.12
CA ASP A 120 -4.02 -16.56 -5.15
C ASP A 120 -3.00 -15.48 -4.81
N VAL A 121 -2.43 -15.49 -3.60
CA VAL A 121 -1.37 -14.55 -3.21
C VAL A 121 -0.02 -15.06 -3.68
N ALA A 122 0.66 -14.33 -4.58
CA ALA A 122 1.99 -14.70 -5.04
C ALA A 122 3.10 -14.30 -4.07
N VAL A 123 2.94 -13.12 -3.50
CA VAL A 123 3.84 -12.52 -2.52
C VAL A 123 3.02 -11.63 -1.60
N SER A 124 3.40 -11.56 -0.34
CA SER A 124 2.82 -10.63 0.63
C SER A 124 3.93 -10.05 1.52
N GLN A 125 3.71 -8.84 1.98
CA GLN A 125 4.57 -8.13 2.90
C GLN A 125 3.74 -7.20 3.78
N ARG A 126 3.88 -7.33 5.10
CA ARG A 126 3.28 -6.39 6.03
C ARG A 126 4.11 -5.11 6.10
N ILE A 127 3.43 -3.97 6.00
CA ILE A 127 4.03 -2.65 5.90
C ILE A 127 3.36 -1.71 6.90
N TRP A 128 4.19 -0.92 7.58
CA TRP A 128 3.74 0.18 8.40
C TRP A 128 4.11 1.51 7.77
N LYS A 129 3.08 2.33 7.61
CA LYS A 129 3.14 3.68 7.05
C LYS A 129 2.86 4.68 8.15
N VAL A 130 3.49 5.85 8.06
CA VAL A 130 3.19 7.01 8.90
C VAL A 130 2.80 8.18 8.02
N ILE A 131 1.74 8.88 8.41
CA ILE A 131 1.40 10.22 7.94
C ILE A 131 1.88 11.18 9.02
N SER A 132 2.98 11.88 8.75
CA SER A 132 3.58 12.81 9.71
C SER A 132 2.72 14.05 9.92
N SER A 133 2.97 14.77 11.01
CA SER A 133 2.29 16.04 11.28
C SER A 133 2.55 17.09 10.20
N GLU A 134 3.73 17.07 9.59
CA GLU A 134 4.08 17.93 8.46
C GLU A 134 3.24 17.59 7.22
N GLN A 135 3.11 16.29 6.89
CA GLN A 135 2.31 15.83 5.76
C GLN A 135 0.83 16.17 5.94
N ILE A 136 0.29 16.01 7.16
CA ILE A 136 -1.07 16.44 7.49
C ILE A 136 -1.20 17.96 7.28
N LYS A 137 -0.29 18.78 7.81
CA LYS A 137 -0.34 20.24 7.66
C LYS A 137 -0.28 20.70 6.19
N LYS A 138 0.52 20.04 5.36
CA LYS A 138 0.65 20.33 3.92
C LYS A 138 -0.63 19.97 3.14
N ASN A 139 -1.37 18.95 3.57
CA ASN A 139 -2.62 18.53 2.94
C ASN A 139 -3.85 19.06 3.70
N LYS A 140 -4.36 20.24 3.30
CA LYS A 140 -5.50 20.91 3.97
C LYS A 140 -6.77 20.05 4.04
N ALA A 141 -7.06 19.27 2.98
CA ALA A 141 -8.25 18.42 2.93
C ALA A 141 -8.15 17.29 3.97
N LEU A 142 -7.01 16.61 4.01
CA LEU A 142 -6.71 15.59 5.00
C LEU A 142 -6.72 16.16 6.43
N ALA A 143 -6.08 17.32 6.66
CA ALA A 143 -6.06 17.98 7.96
C ALA A 143 -7.47 18.32 8.47
N ALA A 144 -8.36 18.78 7.58
CA ALA A 144 -9.75 19.08 7.94
C ALA A 144 -10.55 17.81 8.26
N ALA A 145 -10.33 16.72 7.52
CA ALA A 145 -11.01 15.46 7.73
C ALA A 145 -10.56 14.74 9.01
N ILE A 146 -9.25 14.66 9.25
CA ILE A 146 -8.67 14.00 10.42
C ILE A 146 -9.18 14.62 11.74
N LYS A 147 -9.41 15.94 11.78
CA LYS A 147 -9.96 16.63 12.97
C LYS A 147 -11.36 16.15 13.38
N GLN A 148 -12.10 15.54 12.47
CA GLN A 148 -13.45 15.04 12.69
C GLN A 148 -13.47 13.57 13.15
N ILE A 149 -12.32 12.91 13.14
CA ILE A 149 -12.21 11.51 13.58
C ILE A 149 -12.46 11.45 15.09
N ASP A 150 -13.49 10.71 15.47
CA ASP A 150 -13.76 10.29 16.83
C ASP A 150 -13.93 8.77 16.83
N LEU A 151 -12.97 8.07 17.42
CA LEU A 151 -12.92 6.61 17.48
C LEU A 151 -13.21 6.04 18.87
N ALA A 152 -13.66 6.87 19.83
CA ALA A 152 -13.85 6.44 21.22
C ALA A 152 -14.91 5.33 21.38
N GLU A 153 -15.83 5.21 20.41
CA GLU A 153 -16.85 4.16 20.38
C GLU A 153 -16.35 2.81 19.84
N PHE A 154 -15.15 2.76 19.25
CA PHE A 154 -14.60 1.57 18.63
C PHE A 154 -13.62 0.86 19.55
N LYS A 155 -13.52 -0.47 19.36
CA LYS A 155 -12.56 -1.32 20.06
C LYS A 155 -11.13 -0.90 19.73
N ALA A 156 -10.37 -0.50 20.74
CA ALA A 156 -8.98 -0.11 20.63
C ALA A 156 -8.05 -1.21 21.15
N TYR A 157 -6.87 -1.31 20.56
CA TYR A 157 -5.84 -2.30 20.87
C TYR A 157 -4.54 -1.62 21.29
N ARG A 158 -3.80 -2.27 22.19
CA ARG A 158 -2.54 -1.76 22.76
C ARG A 158 -1.40 -1.74 21.74
N SER A 159 -1.43 -2.65 20.78
CA SER A 159 -0.41 -2.83 19.76
C SER A 159 -1.03 -3.13 18.41
N ASP A 160 -0.18 -3.09 17.40
CA ASP A 160 -0.45 -3.45 16.01
C ASP A 160 -0.73 -4.94 15.82
N GLU A 161 -0.47 -5.81 16.81
CA GLU A 161 -0.90 -7.22 16.78
C GLU A 161 -2.41 -7.40 16.91
N LEU A 162 -3.15 -6.38 17.35
CA LEU A 162 -4.61 -6.41 17.54
C LEU A 162 -5.11 -7.53 18.47
N ARG A 163 -4.30 -7.91 19.47
CA ARG A 163 -4.66 -8.95 20.47
C ARG A 163 -5.24 -8.35 21.74
N ASP A 164 -4.47 -7.47 22.37
CA ASP A 164 -4.81 -6.93 23.70
C ASP A 164 -5.60 -5.63 23.57
N THR A 165 -6.83 -5.64 24.09
CA THR A 165 -7.70 -4.46 24.07
C THR A 165 -7.34 -3.46 25.17
N ILE A 166 -7.63 -2.19 24.90
CA ILE A 166 -7.53 -1.11 25.88
C ILE A 166 -8.78 -0.23 25.84
N ASN A 167 -9.13 0.32 26.99
CA ASN A 167 -10.20 1.31 27.07
C ASN A 167 -9.60 2.69 26.76
N ILE A 168 -10.12 3.32 25.71
CA ILE A 168 -9.73 4.68 25.32
C ILE A 168 -10.87 5.61 25.66
N HIS A 169 -10.58 6.62 26.46
CA HIS A 169 -11.48 7.75 26.65
C HIS A 169 -11.30 8.74 25.50
N LYS A 170 -12.40 9.42 25.14
CA LYS A 170 -12.39 10.46 24.11
C LYS A 170 -11.31 11.51 24.42
N SER A 171 -10.33 11.61 23.53
CA SER A 171 -9.29 12.63 23.62
C SER A 171 -9.86 13.98 23.18
N LYS A 172 -9.56 15.04 23.93
CA LYS A 172 -9.80 16.43 23.50
C LYS A 172 -8.68 16.97 22.60
N GLN A 173 -7.57 16.24 22.49
CA GLN A 173 -6.44 16.64 21.67
C GLN A 173 -6.71 16.33 20.20
N HIS A 174 -6.12 17.11 19.31
CA HIS A 174 -6.16 16.83 17.88
C HIS A 174 -5.12 15.76 17.51
N ILE A 175 -5.46 14.93 16.53
CA ILE A 175 -4.52 13.97 15.95
C ILE A 175 -3.38 14.75 15.27
N GLN A 176 -2.15 14.47 15.69
CA GLN A 176 -0.93 15.06 15.16
C GLN A 176 -0.30 14.21 14.06
N SER A 177 -0.41 12.89 14.13
CA SER A 177 0.05 11.97 13.09
C SER A 177 -0.81 10.71 13.08
N LEU A 178 -0.72 9.94 12.00
CA LEU A 178 -1.39 8.64 11.88
C LEU A 178 -0.37 7.58 11.53
N LYS A 179 -0.39 6.46 12.27
CA LYS A 179 0.26 5.23 11.86
C LYS A 179 -0.78 4.33 11.21
N ILE A 180 -0.35 3.58 10.21
CA ILE A 180 -1.19 2.69 9.41
C ILE A 180 -0.42 1.39 9.23
N MET A 181 -1.03 0.28 9.58
CA MET A 181 -0.51 -1.06 9.32
C MET A 181 -1.38 -1.70 8.24
N GLY A 182 -0.76 -2.38 7.29
CA GLY A 182 -1.48 -3.12 6.27
C GLY A 182 -0.61 -4.13 5.55
N ASP A 183 -1.26 -4.96 4.73
CA ASP A 183 -0.59 -5.97 3.92
C ASP A 183 -0.53 -5.50 2.48
N TRP A 184 0.68 -5.40 1.94
CA TRP A 184 0.88 -5.31 0.50
C TRP A 184 1.03 -6.72 -0.05
N PHE A 185 0.35 -7.03 -1.14
CA PHE A 185 0.46 -8.33 -1.79
C PHE A 185 0.17 -8.24 -3.28
N TYR A 186 0.60 -9.28 -4.00
CA TYR A 186 0.24 -9.50 -5.39
C TYR A 186 -0.82 -10.60 -5.52
N ASP A 187 -1.98 -10.25 -6.06
CA ASP A 187 -3.07 -11.16 -6.38
C ASP A 187 -2.88 -11.72 -7.79
N LYS A 188 -2.64 -13.04 -7.92
CA LYS A 188 -2.44 -13.74 -9.19
C LYS A 188 -3.70 -13.83 -10.03
N HIS A 189 -4.86 -13.93 -9.39
CA HIS A 189 -6.12 -14.10 -10.09
C HIS A 189 -6.50 -12.80 -10.80
N ARG A 190 -6.45 -11.67 -10.08
CA ARG A 190 -6.67 -10.33 -10.65
C ARG A 190 -5.43 -9.78 -11.35
N LYS A 191 -4.25 -10.37 -11.14
CA LYS A 191 -2.97 -9.89 -11.63
C LYS A 191 -2.68 -8.44 -11.22
N ILE A 192 -2.91 -8.09 -9.95
CA ILE A 192 -2.68 -6.73 -9.42
C ILE A 192 -1.89 -6.76 -8.11
N ALA A 193 -1.04 -5.76 -7.90
CA ALA A 193 -0.46 -5.46 -6.60
C ALA A 193 -1.32 -4.43 -5.87
N THR A 194 -1.63 -4.67 -4.60
CA THR A 194 -2.45 -3.76 -3.80
C THR A 194 -2.01 -3.75 -2.33
N PHE A 195 -2.45 -2.74 -1.58
CA PHE A 195 -2.18 -2.58 -0.16
C PHE A 195 -3.50 -2.47 0.61
N TYR A 196 -3.76 -3.43 1.49
CA TYR A 196 -4.97 -3.45 2.31
C TYR A 196 -4.64 -2.95 3.71
N ILE A 197 -5.31 -1.88 4.13
CA ILE A 197 -5.17 -1.36 5.49
C ILE A 197 -5.83 -2.34 6.46
N LEU A 198 -5.05 -2.80 7.43
CA LEU A 198 -5.53 -3.64 8.53
C LEU A 198 -5.89 -2.79 9.74
N ALA A 199 -5.05 -1.82 10.09
CA ALA A 199 -5.26 -1.01 11.28
C ALA A 199 -4.72 0.41 11.14
N ILE A 200 -5.31 1.33 11.90
CA ILE A 200 -4.90 2.73 12.00
C ILE A 200 -4.69 3.07 13.47
N CYS A 201 -3.64 3.84 13.77
CA CYS A 201 -3.32 4.33 15.09
C CYS A 201 -3.17 5.86 15.07
N PRO A 202 -4.16 6.61 15.57
CA PRO A 202 -4.08 8.05 15.76
C PRO A 202 -3.12 8.41 16.89
N ILE A 203 -2.21 9.34 16.62
CA ILE A 203 -1.24 9.85 17.59
C ILE A 203 -1.63 11.29 17.93
N TYR A 204 -1.94 11.54 19.20
CA TYR A 204 -2.43 12.84 19.68
C TYR A 204 -1.30 13.76 20.21
N GLY A 205 -0.12 13.20 20.48
CA GLY A 205 1.04 13.92 20.98
C GLY A 205 2.24 13.01 21.24
N ALA A 206 3.41 13.58 21.56
CA ALA A 206 4.63 12.82 21.81
C ALA A 206 4.52 11.80 22.96
N GLN A 207 3.62 12.05 23.92
CA GLN A 207 3.37 11.17 25.07
C GLN A 207 2.09 10.34 24.92
N SER A 208 1.39 10.41 23.78
CA SER A 208 0.15 9.63 23.63
C SER A 208 0.49 8.15 23.55
N LYS A 209 -0.14 7.34 24.42
CA LYS A 209 -0.14 5.89 24.28
C LYS A 209 -0.75 5.52 22.95
N GLU A 210 -0.14 4.57 22.25
CA GLU A 210 -0.68 4.05 21.00
C GLU A 210 -2.01 3.33 21.26
N ALA A 211 -2.95 3.58 20.36
CA ALA A 211 -4.25 2.93 20.34
C ALA A 211 -4.55 2.56 18.88
N TRP A 212 -4.44 1.27 18.58
CA TRP A 212 -4.68 0.72 17.26
C TRP A 212 -6.16 0.38 17.11
N TYR A 213 -6.73 0.70 15.96
CA TYR A 213 -8.12 0.42 15.63
C TYR A 213 -8.14 -0.44 14.38
N TYR A 214 -8.91 -1.53 14.41
CA TYR A 214 -9.09 -2.40 13.24
C TYR A 214 -9.84 -1.62 12.16
N TYR A 215 -9.19 -1.46 11.00
CA TYR A 215 -9.68 -0.55 9.96
C TYR A 215 -11.07 -0.95 9.43
N PRO A 216 -11.35 -2.24 9.13
CA PRO A 216 -12.68 -2.66 8.69
C PRO A 216 -13.82 -2.22 9.61
N ASP A 217 -13.62 -2.26 10.93
CA ASP A 217 -14.65 -1.87 11.91
C ASP A 217 -14.98 -0.37 11.86
N ILE A 218 -14.00 0.47 11.53
CA ILE A 218 -14.14 1.94 11.56
C ILE A 218 -14.51 2.54 10.20
N ARG A 219 -14.57 1.75 9.12
CA ARG A 219 -14.81 2.26 7.75
C ARG A 219 -16.09 3.06 7.61
N LYS A 220 -17.19 2.56 8.18
CA LYS A 220 -18.49 3.26 8.13
C LYS A 220 -18.43 4.63 8.78
N LYS A 221 -17.71 4.77 9.91
CA LYS A 221 -17.46 6.06 10.54
C LYS A 221 -16.60 6.96 9.66
N MET A 222 -15.53 6.43 9.08
CA MET A 222 -14.67 7.19 8.17
C MET A 222 -15.44 7.69 6.94
N ALA A 223 -16.34 6.88 6.37
CA ALA A 223 -17.15 7.27 5.21
C ALA A 223 -18.15 8.41 5.51
N SER A 224 -18.53 8.60 6.78
CA SER A 224 -19.35 9.74 7.20
C SER A 224 -18.61 11.09 7.17
N ILE A 225 -17.27 11.07 7.20
CA ILE A 225 -16.43 12.26 7.23
C ILE A 225 -16.13 12.69 5.78
N LYS A 226 -16.72 13.81 5.35
CA LYS A 226 -16.51 14.35 4.00
C LYS A 226 -15.10 14.92 3.82
N VAL A 227 -14.52 14.65 2.65
CA VAL A 227 -13.21 15.16 2.23
C VAL A 227 -13.40 16.02 0.99
N LYS A 228 -12.88 17.25 1.02
CA LYS A 228 -12.85 18.13 -0.17
C LYS A 228 -11.55 17.87 -0.93
N ASP A 229 -11.48 16.73 -1.62
CA ASP A 229 -10.32 16.39 -2.45
C ASP A 229 -10.46 16.97 -3.86
N LYS A 230 -9.33 17.15 -4.55
CA LYS A 230 -9.33 17.53 -5.98
C LYS A 230 -9.63 16.33 -6.87
N TYR A 231 -9.45 15.11 -6.36
CA TYR A 231 -9.68 13.90 -7.11
C TYR A 231 -11.16 13.50 -7.01
N ALA A 232 -11.83 13.45 -8.16
CA ALA A 232 -13.28 13.27 -8.24
C ALA A 232 -13.80 11.95 -7.65
N MET A 233 -12.92 10.96 -7.42
CA MET A 233 -13.32 9.70 -6.79
C MET A 233 -13.30 9.74 -5.25
N ILE A 234 -12.73 10.78 -4.65
CA ILE A 234 -12.55 10.89 -3.20
C ILE A 234 -13.53 11.93 -2.65
N HIS A 235 -14.56 11.45 -1.99
CA HIS A 235 -15.65 12.24 -1.39
C HIS A 235 -15.62 12.17 0.13
N ASN A 236 -15.03 11.12 0.69
CA ASN A 236 -14.99 10.86 2.13
C ASN A 236 -13.67 10.24 2.57
N LEU A 237 -13.50 10.12 3.89
CA LEU A 237 -12.25 9.69 4.49
C LEU A 237 -11.97 8.20 4.26
N ASP A 238 -13.00 7.34 4.22
CA ASP A 238 -12.82 5.92 3.88
C ASP A 238 -12.27 5.77 2.46
N GLU A 239 -12.83 6.49 1.47
CA GLU A 239 -12.34 6.45 0.09
C GLU A 239 -10.89 6.93 -0.03
N LEU A 240 -10.52 7.97 0.72
CA LEU A 240 -9.15 8.47 0.76
C LEU A 240 -8.17 7.39 1.24
N PHE A 241 -8.53 6.65 2.30
CA PHE A 241 -7.70 5.59 2.87
C PHE A 241 -7.73 4.30 2.03
N PHE A 242 -8.90 3.86 1.59
CA PHE A 242 -9.09 2.69 0.74
C PHE A 242 -8.28 2.81 -0.56
N LEU A 243 -8.35 3.96 -1.22
CA LEU A 243 -7.62 4.25 -2.46
C LEU A 243 -6.18 4.71 -2.20
N GLY A 244 -5.63 4.57 -1.00
CA GLY A 244 -4.22 4.91 -0.72
C GLY A 244 -3.81 6.35 -1.04
N SER A 245 -4.76 7.27 -1.22
CA SER A 245 -4.56 8.57 -1.87
C SER A 245 -4.15 9.66 -0.88
N TYR A 246 -3.33 9.29 0.10
CA TYR A 246 -2.83 10.14 1.17
C TYR A 246 -1.30 10.13 1.20
N PRO A 247 -0.66 11.23 1.65
CA PRO A 247 0.78 11.26 1.81
C PRO A 247 1.21 10.27 2.89
N TYR A 248 2.25 9.48 2.62
CA TYR A 248 2.78 8.55 3.63
C TYR A 248 4.29 8.35 3.47
N ILE A 249 4.90 7.83 4.54
CA ILE A 249 6.27 7.33 4.57
C ILE A 249 6.25 5.93 5.19
N ILE A 250 7.00 4.97 4.63
CA ILE A 250 7.17 3.64 5.20
C ILE A 250 8.23 3.71 6.29
N TYR A 251 7.89 3.27 7.50
CA TYR A 251 8.81 3.32 8.66
C TYR A 251 9.16 1.94 9.23
N LYS A 252 8.38 0.91 8.89
CA LYS A 252 8.64 -0.47 9.27
C LYS A 252 8.07 -1.39 8.19
N ILE A 253 8.76 -2.50 7.94
CA ILE A 253 8.35 -3.60 7.08
C ILE A 253 8.64 -4.88 7.84
N GLU A 254 7.77 -5.87 7.75
CA GLU A 254 7.95 -7.13 8.46
C GLU A 254 9.19 -7.84 7.91
N ARG A 255 10.13 -8.10 8.82
CA ARG A 255 11.42 -8.76 8.58
C ARG A 255 11.70 -9.69 9.76
N LEU A 256 12.65 -10.60 9.60
CA LEU A 256 13.05 -11.53 10.67
C LEU A 256 13.49 -10.84 11.95
N ASP A 257 14.03 -9.61 11.86
CA ASP A 257 14.48 -8.81 13.00
C ASP A 257 13.42 -7.84 13.55
N ASP A 258 12.27 -7.71 12.86
CA ASP A 258 11.09 -6.89 13.18
C ASP A 258 11.34 -5.47 13.74
N LYS A 259 12.45 -4.84 13.35
CA LYS A 259 12.81 -3.49 13.80
C LYS A 259 12.31 -2.42 12.83
N ALA A 260 11.81 -1.32 13.40
CA ALA A 260 11.58 -0.10 12.64
C ALA A 260 12.89 0.44 12.08
N PHE A 261 12.83 1.09 10.92
CA PHE A 261 14.01 1.72 10.34
C PHE A 261 14.43 2.94 11.17
N GLU A 262 15.68 3.35 11.01
CA GLU A 262 16.11 4.67 11.47
C GLU A 262 15.41 5.74 10.66
N LYS A 263 15.03 6.85 11.29
CA LYS A 263 14.13 7.86 10.71
C LYS A 263 14.74 8.52 9.45
N GLU A 264 16.04 8.73 9.46
CA GLU A 264 16.84 9.22 8.34
C GLU A 264 16.75 8.32 7.10
N ASN A 265 16.42 7.04 7.27
CA ASN A 265 16.33 6.07 6.19
C ASN A 265 14.91 5.90 5.64
N TYR A 266 13.88 6.51 6.26
CA TYR A 266 12.49 6.24 5.88
C TYR A 266 12.17 6.56 4.42
N GLU A 267 12.65 7.68 3.88
CA GLU A 267 12.39 8.07 2.50
C GLU A 267 13.06 7.10 1.52
N LYS A 268 14.35 6.79 1.75
CA LYS A 268 15.10 5.82 0.95
C LYS A 268 14.38 4.47 0.93
N VAL A 269 14.01 3.94 2.09
CA VAL A 269 13.31 2.66 2.20
C VAL A 269 11.94 2.71 1.53
N THR A 270 11.22 3.83 1.65
CA THR A 270 9.94 4.03 0.95
C THR A 270 10.12 3.89 -0.56
N ILE A 271 11.12 4.57 -1.13
CA ILE A 271 11.42 4.52 -2.56
C ILE A 271 11.86 3.11 -3.00
N GLU A 272 12.75 2.47 -2.26
CA GLU A 272 13.21 1.10 -2.54
C GLU A 272 12.05 0.10 -2.50
N THR A 273 11.15 0.25 -1.54
CA THR A 273 9.96 -0.60 -1.41
C THR A 273 9.04 -0.39 -2.61
N ILE A 274 8.77 0.86 -3.02
CA ILE A 274 7.95 1.14 -4.20
C ILE A 274 8.58 0.55 -5.47
N LYS A 275 9.92 0.66 -5.64
CA LYS A 275 10.64 0.03 -6.75
C LYS A 275 10.47 -1.49 -6.74
N TYR A 276 10.61 -2.12 -5.58
CA TYR A 276 10.42 -3.56 -5.41
C TYR A 276 9.00 -3.99 -5.78
N GLN A 277 7.99 -3.28 -5.28
CA GLN A 277 6.58 -3.59 -5.54
C GLN A 277 6.24 -3.49 -7.03
N LEU A 278 6.68 -2.42 -7.70
CA LEU A 278 6.45 -2.23 -9.14
C LEU A 278 7.23 -3.24 -9.99
N THR A 279 8.46 -3.58 -9.60
CA THR A 279 9.25 -4.63 -10.26
C THR A 279 8.54 -5.98 -10.15
N THR A 280 8.06 -6.30 -8.96
CA THR A 280 7.34 -7.55 -8.70
C THR A 280 6.06 -7.63 -9.53
N GLU A 281 5.26 -6.56 -9.55
CA GLU A 281 4.06 -6.49 -10.38
C GLU A 281 4.36 -6.69 -11.87
N ALA A 282 5.39 -6.02 -12.40
CA ALA A 282 5.81 -6.16 -13.78
C ALA A 282 6.29 -7.59 -14.13
N LEU A 283 6.91 -8.30 -13.18
CA LEU A 283 7.30 -9.69 -13.38
C LEU A 283 6.10 -10.62 -13.50
N TYR A 284 5.03 -10.37 -12.75
CA TYR A 284 3.81 -11.18 -12.79
C TYR A 284 2.81 -10.77 -13.89
N TRP A 285 3.06 -9.67 -14.60
CA TRP A 285 2.29 -9.31 -15.80
C TRP A 285 2.64 -10.14 -17.04
N GLN A 286 3.76 -10.86 -17.01
CA GLN A 286 4.22 -11.77 -18.08
C GLN A 286 3.30 -12.99 -18.21
#